data_AF-A0A915PF46-F1
#
_entry.id   AF-A0A915PF46-F1
#
_cell.length_a   1.000
_cell.length_b   1.000
_cell.length_c   1.000
_cell.angle_alpha   90.00
_cell.angle_beta   90.00
_cell.angle_gamma   90.00
#
_symmetry.space_group_name_H-M   'P 1'
#
loop_
_entity.id
_entity.type
_entity.pdbx_description
1 polymer ?
#
loop_
_entity_poly.entity_id
_entity_poly.type
_entity_poly.pdbx_seq_one_letter_code
_entity_poly.pdbx_strand_id
1 'polypeptide(L)'
;MIANGSSLVSLISDKAYDKKISGYLHVLQDDSRRRLYAILKANLLFLFKSEERLEIPLLLIIMEDCVVELADDNSTGMEHSFVIRFNTTGQIYVMATENQEQLKNWISLLTSCSIEFMRATKESLESEHGNRDRQHKLVNDEQGISSS
;
A
#
# COMPACT_ATOMS: atom_id res chain seq x y z
N MET A 1 9.61 15.20 -14.03
CA MET A 1 8.48 16.05 -13.62
C MET A 1 8.55 16.17 -12.10
N ILE A 2 9.13 17.25 -11.59
CA ILE A 2 9.24 17.46 -10.14
C ILE A 2 7.87 18.01 -9.72
N ALA A 3 7.02 17.15 -9.18
CA ALA A 3 5.77 17.61 -8.58
C ALA A 3 6.11 18.63 -7.49
N ASN A 4 5.50 19.82 -7.54
CA ASN A 4 5.60 20.78 -6.46
C ASN A 4 5.11 20.10 -5.18
N GLY A 5 5.96 19.98 -4.16
CA GLY A 5 5.61 19.32 -2.90
C GLY A 5 4.33 19.89 -2.28
N SER A 6 4.06 21.19 -2.47
CA SER A 6 2.83 21.84 -2.03
C SER A 6 1.58 21.31 -2.75
N SER A 7 1.68 20.95 -4.03
CA SER A 7 0.58 20.35 -4.79
C SER A 7 0.24 18.96 -4.25
N LEU A 8 1.23 18.16 -3.87
CA LEU A 8 1.00 16.84 -3.26
C LEU A 8 0.35 16.96 -1.87
N VAL A 9 0.73 17.98 -1.09
CA VAL A 9 0.10 18.24 0.21
C VAL A 9 -1.37 18.66 0.04
N SER A 10 -1.70 19.42 -1.01
CA SER A 10 -3.10 19.81 -1.27
C SER A 10 -4.05 18.62 -1.50
N LEU A 11 -3.52 17.46 -1.92
CA LEU A 11 -4.31 16.25 -2.12
C LEU A 11 -4.95 15.73 -0.82
N ILE A 12 -4.41 16.09 0.35
CA ILE A 12 -5.03 15.74 1.63
C ILE A 12 -6.49 16.21 1.67
N SER A 13 -6.74 17.45 1.24
CA SER A 13 -8.07 18.09 1.24
C SER A 13 -8.89 17.80 -0.03
N ASP A 14 -8.30 17.20 -1.06
CA ASP A 14 -8.97 16.97 -2.34
C ASP A 14 -10.05 15.89 -2.24
N LYS A 15 -11.31 16.26 -2.39
CA LYS A 15 -12.45 15.35 -2.28
C LYS A 15 -12.55 14.34 -3.43
N ALA A 16 -11.82 14.53 -4.53
CA ALA A 16 -11.81 13.58 -5.64
C ALA A 16 -11.15 12.23 -5.27
N TYR A 17 -10.33 12.22 -4.22
CA TYR A 17 -9.68 11.02 -3.73
C TYR A 17 -10.22 10.67 -2.34
N ASP A 18 -10.77 9.47 -2.22
CA ASP A 18 -11.18 8.96 -0.92
C ASP A 18 -9.97 8.50 -0.10
N LYS A 19 -10.11 8.65 1.21
CA LYS A 19 -9.17 8.10 2.17
C LYS A 19 -9.33 6.57 2.19
N LYS A 20 -8.25 5.84 1.89
CA LYS A 20 -8.21 4.36 1.94
C LYS A 20 -8.19 3.86 3.38
N ILE A 21 -7.35 4.47 4.23
CA ILE A 21 -7.24 4.17 5.65
C ILE A 21 -6.65 5.38 6.40
N SER A 22 -7.04 5.54 7.67
CA SER A 22 -6.35 6.41 8.62
C SER A 22 -6.29 5.78 10.00
N GLY A 23 -5.28 6.17 10.78
CA GLY A 23 -5.13 5.72 12.15
C GLY A 23 -3.79 6.18 12.72
N TYR A 24 -3.60 5.97 14.02
CA TYR A 24 -2.33 6.26 14.64
C TYR A 24 -1.32 5.14 14.35
N LEU A 25 -0.12 5.55 13.95
CA LEU A 25 1.04 4.68 13.79
C LEU A 25 2.17 5.16 14.70
N HIS A 26 2.96 4.21 15.18
CA HIS A 26 4.17 4.49 15.90
C HIS A 26 5.35 4.41 14.95
N VAL A 27 5.92 5.55 14.60
CA VAL A 27 7.14 5.62 13.78
C VAL A 27 8.35 5.41 14.70
N LEU A 28 9.17 4.41 14.35
CA LEU A 28 10.39 4.05 15.08
C LEU A 28 11.60 4.58 14.29
N GLN A 29 12.33 5.52 14.87
CA GLN A 29 13.53 6.14 14.28
C GLN A 29 14.55 6.44 15.37
N ASP A 30 15.81 6.02 15.15
CA ASP A 30 16.96 6.35 16.01
C ASP A 30 16.67 6.18 17.51
N ASP A 31 16.20 4.98 17.89
CA ASP A 31 15.77 4.62 19.26
C ASP A 31 14.60 5.44 19.84
N SER A 32 14.00 6.34 19.05
CA SER A 32 12.84 7.13 19.42
C SER A 32 11.56 6.60 18.78
N ARG A 33 10.46 6.64 19.56
CA ARG A 33 9.11 6.27 19.11
C ARG A 33 8.22 7.50 19.11
N ARG A 34 7.64 7.82 17.94
CA ARG A 34 6.69 8.93 17.81
C ARG A 34 5.34 8.40 17.35
N ARG A 35 4.28 8.73 18.08
CA ARG A 35 2.90 8.45 17.67
C ARG A 35 2.44 9.54 16.70
N LEU A 36 2.19 9.17 15.46
CA LEU A 36 1.74 10.06 14.39
C LEU A 36 0.39 9.60 13.85
N TYR A 37 -0.45 10.53 13.41
CA TYR A 37 -1.69 10.21 12.72
C TYR A 37 -1.41 10.03 11.24
N ALA A 38 -1.63 8.83 10.72
CA ALA A 38 -1.37 8.46 9.34
C ALA A 38 -2.65 8.49 8.51
N ILE A 39 -2.54 8.94 7.26
CA ILE A 39 -3.61 8.91 6.25
C ILE A 39 -3.02 8.35 4.95
N LEU A 40 -3.62 7.28 4.44
CA LEU A 40 -3.33 6.77 3.10
C LEU A 40 -4.44 7.24 2.15
N LYS A 41 -4.05 7.92 1.08
CA LYS A 41 -4.96 8.46 0.07
C LYS A 41 -4.31 8.38 -1.30
N ALA A 42 -5.05 7.87 -2.30
CA ALA A 42 -4.45 7.38 -3.54
C ALA A 42 -3.28 6.41 -3.22
N ASN A 43 -2.04 6.75 -3.57
CA ASN A 43 -0.83 6.01 -3.21
C ASN A 43 0.15 6.86 -2.38
N LEU A 44 -0.38 7.85 -1.65
CA LEU A 44 0.36 8.77 -0.80
C LEU A 44 0.04 8.49 0.66
N LEU A 45 1.07 8.21 1.46
CA LEU A 45 0.98 8.05 2.90
C LEU A 45 1.47 9.34 3.57
N PHE A 46 0.53 10.03 4.22
CA PHE A 46 0.79 11.26 4.97
C PHE A 46 0.85 10.95 6.46
N LEU A 47 1.81 11.50 7.18
CA LEU A 47 1.91 11.38 8.64
C LEU A 47 1.90 12.76 9.29
N PHE A 48 1.00 12.95 10.25
CA PHE A 48 0.78 14.20 10.95
C PHE A 48 1.02 14.06 12.44
N LYS A 49 1.20 15.19 13.11
CA LYS A 49 1.31 15.23 14.57
C LYS A 49 0.02 14.75 15.25
N SER A 50 -1.14 15.08 14.71
CA SER A 50 -2.46 14.66 15.21
C SER A 50 -3.52 14.75 14.12
N GLU A 51 -4.67 14.11 14.34
CA GLU A 51 -5.83 14.16 13.45
C GLU A 51 -6.43 15.56 13.27
N GLU A 52 -6.22 16.45 14.24
CA GLU A 52 -6.73 17.84 14.22
C GLU A 52 -5.85 18.79 13.41
N ARG A 53 -4.62 18.40 13.07
CA ARG A 53 -3.61 19.26 12.42
C ARG A 53 -3.14 18.67 11.10
N LEU A 54 -4.01 18.72 10.09
CA LEU A 54 -3.81 18.11 8.77
C LEU A 54 -3.26 19.08 7.70
N GLU A 55 -2.78 20.26 8.10
CA GLU A 55 -2.33 21.31 7.17
C GLU A 55 -1.00 20.96 6.48
N ILE A 56 -0.03 20.45 7.24
CA ILE A 56 1.31 20.10 6.75
C ILE A 56 1.71 18.75 7.36
N PRO A 57 1.95 17.72 6.53
CA PRO A 57 2.45 16.44 7.02
C PRO A 57 3.89 16.60 7.51
N LEU A 58 4.21 15.91 8.61
CA LEU A 58 5.59 15.77 9.09
C LEU A 58 6.40 14.85 8.19
N LEU A 59 5.73 13.89 7.54
CA LEU A 59 6.33 12.96 6.60
C LEU A 59 5.33 12.62 5.50
N LEU A 60 5.81 12.59 4.26
CA LEU A 60 5.08 12.17 3.06
C LEU A 60 5.87 11.05 2.38
N ILE A 61 5.25 9.89 2.24
CA ILE A 61 5.82 8.73 1.54
C ILE A 61 4.98 8.45 0.29
N ILE A 62 5.65 8.35 -0.85
CA ILE A 62 5.05 7.93 -2.12
C ILE A 62 5.21 6.41 -2.20
N MET A 63 4.10 5.68 -2.13
CA MET A 63 4.12 4.22 -1.97
C MET A 63 4.44 3.46 -3.27
N GLU A 64 4.48 4.14 -4.42
CA GLU A 64 4.62 3.50 -5.74
C GLU A 64 5.94 2.70 -5.91
N ASP A 65 7.04 3.19 -5.32
CA ASP A 65 8.39 2.58 -5.34
C ASP A 65 8.78 1.99 -3.98
N CYS A 66 7.79 1.55 -3.20
CA CYS A 66 8.01 0.99 -1.87
C CYS A 66 7.67 -0.49 -1.80
N VAL A 67 8.48 -1.22 -1.03
CA VAL A 67 8.19 -2.57 -0.57
C VAL A 67 7.78 -2.50 0.89
N VAL A 68 6.74 -3.25 1.24
CA VAL A 68 6.19 -3.31 2.60
C VAL A 68 6.39 -4.72 3.13
N GLU A 69 7.07 -4.83 4.26
CA GLU A 69 7.43 -6.11 4.87
C GLU A 69 7.02 -6.14 6.34
N LEU A 70 6.68 -7.30 6.87
CA LEU A 70 6.58 -7.48 8.32
C LEU A 70 7.96 -7.28 8.94
N ALA A 71 8.02 -6.55 10.05
CA ALA A 71 9.26 -6.41 10.79
C ALA A 71 9.44 -7.59 11.76
N ASP A 72 10.69 -7.84 12.14
CA ASP A 72 10.99 -8.77 13.23
C ASP A 72 10.80 -8.06 14.57
N ASP A 73 9.79 -8.47 15.33
CA ASP A 73 9.43 -7.89 16.64
C ASP A 73 10.63 -7.89 17.61
N ASN A 74 11.55 -8.85 17.51
CA ASN A 74 12.77 -8.88 18.32
C ASN A 74 13.75 -7.77 17.96
N SER A 75 13.81 -7.42 16.67
CA SER A 75 14.68 -6.36 16.17
C SER A 75 14.11 -4.97 16.44
N THR A 76 12.78 -4.81 16.44
CA THR A 76 12.12 -3.51 16.62
C THR A 76 11.74 -3.23 18.06
N GLY A 77 11.69 -4.25 18.91
CA GLY A 77 11.19 -4.16 20.29
C GLY A 77 9.68 -3.86 20.37
N MET A 78 8.96 -4.05 19.27
CA MET A 78 7.56 -3.67 19.11
C MET A 78 6.79 -4.76 18.40
N GLU A 79 5.77 -5.28 19.07
CA GLU A 79 4.80 -6.18 18.43
C GLU A 79 4.02 -5.44 17.34
N HIS A 80 3.59 -6.20 16.33
CA HIS A 80 2.75 -5.71 15.24
C HIS A 80 3.41 -4.59 14.42
N SER A 81 4.69 -4.79 14.10
CA SER A 81 5.51 -3.84 13.37
C SER A 81 5.72 -4.24 11.91
N PHE A 82 5.92 -3.24 11.07
CA PHE A 82 6.18 -3.39 9.64
C PHE A 82 7.19 -2.35 9.16
N VAL A 83 7.77 -2.63 8.01
CA VAL A 83 8.80 -1.81 7.38
C VAL A 83 8.31 -1.34 6.02
N ILE A 84 8.49 -0.06 5.74
CA ILE A 84 8.39 0.50 4.39
C ILE A 84 9.82 0.77 3.90
N ARG A 85 10.22 0.12 2.81
CA ARG A 85 11.54 0.26 2.19
C ARG A 85 11.38 0.84 0.79
N PHE A 86 12.10 1.92 0.50
CA PHE A 86 12.21 2.45 -0.85
C PHE A 86 13.16 1.59 -1.69
N ASN A 87 12.70 1.14 -2.86
CA ASN A 87 13.52 0.31 -3.75
C ASN A 87 14.70 1.08 -4.32
N THR A 88 14.50 2.34 -4.70
CA THR A 88 15.55 3.17 -5.32
C THR A 88 16.61 3.68 -4.35
N THR A 89 16.22 4.09 -3.14
CA THR A 89 17.14 4.71 -2.16
C THR A 89 17.58 3.76 -1.06
N GLY A 90 16.89 2.64 -0.88
CA GLY A 90 17.08 1.75 0.26
C GLY A 90 16.63 2.34 1.60
N GLN A 91 16.05 3.55 1.61
CA GLN A 91 15.58 4.20 2.83
C GLN A 91 14.48 3.37 3.49
N ILE A 92 14.54 3.27 4.82
CA ILE A 92 13.68 2.41 5.63
C ILE A 92 12.88 3.27 6.62
N TYR A 93 11.58 3.00 6.72
CA TYR A 93 10.71 3.52 7.77
C TYR A 93 10.08 2.36 8.52
N VAL A 94 10.36 2.25 9.81
CA VAL A 94 9.77 1.22 10.66
C VAL A 94 8.56 1.83 11.37
N MET A 95 7.43 1.14 11.29
CA MET A 95 6.17 1.56 11.88
C MET A 95 5.54 0.42 12.67
N ALA A 96 4.84 0.75 13.76
CA ALA A 96 4.08 -0.23 14.54
C ALA A 96 2.64 0.22 14.73
N THR A 97 1.74 -0.75 14.76
CA THR A 97 0.30 -0.55 15.02
C THR A 97 -0.03 -0.90 16.46
N GLU A 98 -1.25 -0.58 16.91
CA GLU A 98 -1.69 -0.91 18.27
C GLU A 98 -2.10 -2.39 18.41
N ASN A 99 -2.49 -3.05 17.31
CA ASN A 99 -2.92 -4.44 17.33
C ASN A 99 -2.77 -5.12 15.96
N GLN A 100 -2.82 -6.46 15.96
CA GLN A 100 -2.67 -7.29 14.77
C GLN A 100 -3.71 -7.02 13.66
N GLU A 101 -4.93 -6.60 14.01
CA GLU A 101 -5.97 -6.31 13.02
C GLU A 101 -5.62 -5.04 12.23
N GLN A 102 -5.20 -3.99 12.93
CA GLN A 102 -4.70 -2.77 12.32
C GLN A 102 -3.49 -3.06 11.42
N LEU A 103 -2.53 -3.88 11.89
CA LEU A 103 -1.37 -4.29 11.09
C LEU A 103 -1.78 -4.90 9.74
N LYS A 104 -2.69 -5.88 9.77
CA LYS A 104 -3.16 -6.57 8.57
C LYS A 104 -3.80 -5.59 7.58
N ASN A 105 -4.64 -4.68 8.08
CA ASN A 105 -5.32 -3.69 7.25
C ASN A 105 -4.32 -2.72 6.62
N TRP A 106 -3.35 -2.23 7.40
CA TRP A 106 -2.29 -1.36 6.90
C TRP A 106 -1.43 -2.04 5.84
N ILE A 107 -0.91 -3.23 6.10
CA ILE A 107 -0.06 -3.96 5.14
C ILE A 107 -0.83 -4.25 3.85
N SER A 108 -2.08 -4.74 3.96
CA SER A 108 -2.90 -5.07 2.78
C SER A 108 -3.06 -3.86 1.85
N LEU A 109 -3.40 -2.69 2.40
CA LEU A 109 -3.60 -1.49 1.61
C LEU A 109 -2.29 -0.88 1.11
N LEU A 110 -1.23 -0.87 1.93
CA LEU A 110 0.06 -0.29 1.55
C LEU A 110 0.73 -1.11 0.45
N THR A 111 0.76 -2.44 0.55
CA THR A 111 1.31 -3.32 -0.49
C THR A 111 0.56 -3.18 -1.81
N SER A 112 -0.77 -2.93 -1.76
CA SER A 112 -1.56 -2.73 -2.98
C SER A 112 -1.22 -1.46 -3.75
N CYS A 113 -0.47 -0.53 -3.14
CA CYS A 113 -0.11 0.74 -3.76
C CYS A 113 1.15 0.68 -4.63
N SER A 114 1.94 -0.40 -4.53
CA SER A 114 3.20 -0.51 -5.29
C SER A 114 2.95 -0.81 -6.77
N ILE A 115 3.87 -0.36 -7.62
CA ILE A 115 3.80 -0.61 -9.05
C ILE A 115 3.92 -2.10 -9.38
N GLU A 116 4.72 -2.83 -8.61
CA GLU A 116 4.90 -4.27 -8.74
C GLU A 116 3.60 -5.02 -8.47
N PHE A 117 2.86 -4.62 -7.43
CA PHE A 117 1.57 -5.21 -7.12
C PHE A 117 0.56 -4.95 -8.24
N MET A 118 0.49 -3.72 -8.75
CA MET A 118 -0.39 -3.38 -9.86
C MET A 118 -0.05 -4.16 -11.14
N ARG A 119 1.24 -4.35 -11.43
CA ARG A 119 1.71 -5.15 -12.58
C ARG A 119 1.36 -6.62 -12.43
N ALA A 120 1.67 -7.22 -11.27
CA ALA A 120 1.33 -8.61 -10.98
C ALA A 120 -0.18 -8.87 -11.03
N THR A 121 -0.98 -7.92 -10.53
CA THR A 121 -2.45 -7.98 -10.60
C THR A 121 -2.92 -7.96 -12.04
N LYS A 122 -2.38 -7.06 -12.87
CA LYS A 122 -2.70 -6.98 -14.31
C LYS A 122 -2.37 -8.29 -15.03
N GLU A 123 -1.15 -8.81 -14.86
CA GLU A 123 -0.70 -10.06 -15.50
C GLU A 123 -1.58 -11.25 -15.09
N SER A 124 -1.95 -11.33 -13.81
CA SER A 124 -2.85 -12.37 -13.30
C SER A 124 -4.23 -12.29 -13.96
N LEU A 125 -4.80 -11.09 -14.05
CA LEU A 125 -6.09 -10.87 -14.69
C LEU A 125 -6.05 -11.20 -16.19
N GLU A 126 -5.01 -10.81 -16.92
CA GLU A 126 -4.85 -11.12 -18.35
C GLU A 126 -4.76 -12.64 -18.58
N SER A 127 -4.05 -13.35 -17.71
CA SER A 127 -3.94 -14.82 -17.73
C SER A 127 -5.30 -15.51 -17.51
N GLU A 128 -6.11 -15.04 -16.54
CA GLU A 128 -7.44 -15.58 -16.28
C GLU A 128 -8.41 -15.40 -17.46
N HIS A 129 -8.35 -14.27 -18.18
CA HIS A 129 -9.14 -14.06 -19.40
C HIS A 129 -8.72 -15.05 -20.50
N GLY A 130 -7.42 -15.20 -20.75
CA GLY A 130 -6.92 -16.14 -21.75
C GLY A 130 -7.27 -17.60 -21.44
N ASN A 131 -7.28 -17.99 -20.17
CA ASN A 131 -7.69 -19.33 -19.74
C ASN A 131 -9.18 -19.58 -19.95
N ARG A 132 -10.04 -18.60 -19.65
CA ARG A 132 -11.49 -18.69 -19.90
C ARG A 132 -11.80 -18.81 -21.39
N ASP A 133 -11.13 -18.05 -22.24
CA ASP A 133 -11.32 -18.11 -23.69
C ASP A 133 -10.90 -19.46 -24.28
N ARG A 134 -9.84 -20.07 -23.73
CA ARG A 134 -9.40 -21.43 -24.09
C ARG A 134 -10.41 -22.49 -23.64
N GLN A 135 -10.93 -22.40 -22.42
CA GLN A 135 -11.95 -23.30 -21.91
C GLN A 135 -13.22 -23.26 -22.78
N HIS A 136 -13.65 -22.07 -23.19
CA HIS A 136 -14.84 -21.91 -24.02
C HIS A 136 -14.66 -22.48 -25.43
N LYS A 137 -13.44 -22.40 -26.01
CA LYS A 137 -13.12 -23.06 -27.28
C LYS A 137 -13.13 -24.59 -27.17
N LEU A 138 -12.50 -25.13 -26.14
CA LEU A 138 -12.45 -26.58 -25.91
C LEU A 138 -13.84 -27.20 -25.71
N VAL A 139 -14.72 -26.53 -24.95
CA VAL A 139 -16.12 -26.99 -24.75
C VAL A 139 -16.92 -26.97 -26.06
N ASN A 140 -16.71 -25.95 -26.90
CA ASN A 140 -17.39 -25.87 -28.20
C ASN A 140 -16.89 -26.94 -29.19
N ASP A 141 -15.59 -27.24 -29.17
CA ASP A 141 -14.99 -28.26 -30.04
C ASP A 141 -15.42 -29.68 -29.60
N GLU A 142 -15.53 -29.97 -28.29
CA GLU A 142 -16.01 -31.26 -27.78
C GLU A 142 -17.51 -31.50 -28.07
N GLN A 143 -18.35 -30.45 -28.03
CA GLN A 143 -19.77 -30.56 -28.37
C GLN A 143 -20.02 -30.71 -29.89
N GLY A 144 -19.13 -30.15 -30.72
CA GLY A 144 -19.18 -30.30 -32.18
C GLY A 144 -18.84 -31.70 -32.68
N ILE A 145 -18.01 -32.46 -31.94
CA ILE A 145 -17.60 -33.82 -32.32
C ILE A 145 -18.67 -34.88 -31.93
N SER A 146 -19.50 -34.61 -30.92
CA SER A 146 -20.57 -35.52 -30.46
C SER A 146 -21.81 -35.58 -31.36
N SER A 147 -21.90 -34.71 -32.38
CA SER A 147 -23.11 -34.53 -33.20
C SER A 147 -22.94 -34.94 -34.68
N SER A 148 -21.85 -35.63 -35.03
CA SER A 148 -21.57 -36.17 -36.37
C SER A 148 -21.54 -37.70 -36.40
#